data_AF-A0A9D7I6Y2-F1
#
_entry.id   AF-A0A9D7I6Y2-F1
#
_cell.length_a   1.000
_cell.length_b   1.000
_cell.length_c   1.000
_cell.angle_alpha   90.00
_cell.angle_beta   90.00
_cell.angle_gamma   90.00
#
_symmetry.space_group_name_H-M   'P 1'
#
loop_
_entity.id
_entity.type
_entity.pdbx_description
1 polymer ?
#
loop_
_entity_poly.entity_id
_entity_poly.type
_entity_poly.pdbx_seq_one_letter_code
_entity_poly.pdbx_strand_id
1 'polypeptide(L)'
;MKEQAPGGRGGPALDAPADSQADSQADSQADSQADSQADSQADSQLALVRSLQDPARYPHPVEEVTLLETHISYVLLTGIFAYKIKKAVDLGFLDFTRLEQRRFYCAEEFRLNCRLVPELYLSVIPIYGTADAPRLGNGSEPAGDIQGIEYAVKMLEFRQSALLDQRLAQGELRSEEIDALSVQIAEFHAQVARAGAGSEYGTPAAVWALVAQNFKPLQAGTDDANDRGYTE
;
A
#
# COMPACT_ATOMS: atom_id res chain seq x y z
N MET A 1 -83.41 1.45 -7.96
CA MET A 1 -84.21 1.09 -6.79
C MET A 1 -83.27 1.03 -5.60
N LYS A 2 -83.26 2.10 -4.76
CA LYS A 2 -82.68 2.22 -3.39
C LYS A 2 -81.15 2.00 -3.25
N GLU A 3 -80.36 2.66 -2.40
CA GLU A 3 -80.59 3.59 -1.29
C GLU A 3 -79.26 4.32 -0.94
N GLN A 4 -79.37 5.42 -0.21
CA GLN A 4 -78.33 6.33 0.30
C GLN A 4 -77.62 5.82 1.58
N ALA A 5 -76.31 6.10 1.70
CA ALA A 5 -75.46 6.57 2.85
C ALA A 5 -75.66 5.94 4.26
N PRO A 6 -74.92 6.31 5.36
CA PRO A 6 -73.78 7.22 5.55
C PRO A 6 -72.66 6.69 6.51
N GLY A 7 -71.68 7.54 6.87
CA GLY A 7 -71.12 7.56 8.23
C GLY A 7 -69.61 7.30 8.38
N GLY A 8 -68.87 8.32 8.84
CA GLY A 8 -67.44 8.28 9.08
C GLY A 8 -66.98 7.60 10.39
N ARG A 9 -65.65 7.55 10.56
CA ARG A 9 -64.84 7.37 11.78
C ARG A 9 -63.38 7.63 11.35
N GLY A 10 -62.64 8.56 11.95
CA GLY A 10 -61.90 8.32 13.18
C GLY A 10 -60.46 7.93 12.82
N GLY A 11 -59.54 8.90 12.76
CA GLY A 11 -58.12 8.63 12.51
C GLY A 11 -57.44 8.03 13.74
N PRO A 12 -56.50 7.09 13.60
CA PRO A 12 -55.69 6.63 14.71
C PRO A 12 -54.42 7.47 14.86
N ALA A 13 -53.98 7.59 16.11
CA ALA A 13 -52.77 8.25 16.57
C ALA A 13 -51.50 7.58 16.00
N LEU A 14 -50.50 8.41 15.70
CA LEU A 14 -49.14 7.98 15.39
C LEU A 14 -48.43 7.60 16.70
N ASP A 15 -48.12 6.32 16.84
CA ASP A 15 -47.16 5.81 17.82
C ASP A 15 -45.76 5.89 17.18
N ALA A 16 -44.79 6.46 17.88
CA ALA A 16 -43.41 6.62 17.40
C ALA A 16 -42.63 5.31 17.61
N PRO A 17 -41.79 4.85 16.65
CA PRO A 17 -40.89 3.73 16.92
C PRO A 17 -39.65 4.25 17.66
N ALA A 18 -39.38 3.65 18.81
CA ALA A 18 -38.08 3.68 19.47
C ALA A 18 -37.17 2.67 18.76
N ASP A 19 -36.20 3.13 17.98
CA ASP A 19 -35.10 2.27 17.48
C ASP A 19 -33.82 3.01 17.02
N SER A 20 -33.67 4.31 17.28
CA SER A 20 -32.52 5.10 16.74
C SER A 20 -31.22 5.01 17.55
N GLN A 21 -31.19 4.29 18.67
CA GLN A 21 -30.00 4.19 19.53
C GLN A 21 -29.15 2.94 19.28
N ALA A 22 -29.70 1.90 18.66
CA ALA A 22 -28.96 0.66 18.39
C ALA A 22 -28.05 0.77 17.14
N ASP A 23 -28.53 1.41 16.07
CA ASP A 23 -27.74 1.59 14.82
C ASP A 23 -26.54 2.53 15.02
N SER A 24 -26.69 3.61 15.80
CA SER A 24 -25.61 4.58 16.04
C SER A 24 -24.51 4.07 16.98
N GLN A 25 -24.85 3.14 17.90
CA GLN A 25 -23.87 2.47 18.75
C GLN A 25 -23.12 1.35 18.03
N ALA A 26 -23.75 0.70 17.04
CA ALA A 26 -23.11 -0.33 16.23
C ALA A 26 -22.06 0.25 15.27
N ASP A 27 -22.35 1.35 14.57
CA ASP A 27 -21.40 2.01 13.67
C ASP A 27 -20.19 2.60 14.44
N SER A 28 -20.41 3.23 15.60
CA SER A 28 -19.32 3.81 16.41
C SER A 28 -18.43 2.75 17.08
N GLN A 29 -18.98 1.57 17.42
CA GLN A 29 -18.18 0.45 17.91
C GLN A 29 -17.41 -0.27 16.81
N ALA A 30 -17.93 -0.29 15.57
CA ALA A 30 -17.25 -0.87 14.42
C ALA A 30 -16.05 -0.01 13.99
N ASP A 31 -16.19 1.30 13.93
CA ASP A 31 -15.11 2.22 13.56
C ASP A 31 -13.96 2.19 14.59
N SER A 32 -14.28 2.22 15.90
CA SER A 32 -13.26 2.15 16.96
C SER A 32 -12.53 0.79 17.04
N GLN A 33 -13.19 -0.30 16.68
CA GLN A 33 -12.53 -1.62 16.56
C GLN A 33 -11.66 -1.73 15.32
N ALA A 34 -12.06 -1.10 14.20
CA ALA A 34 -11.26 -1.06 12.98
C ALA A 34 -9.97 -0.25 13.17
N ASP A 35 -10.05 0.92 13.81
CA ASP A 35 -8.89 1.77 14.10
C ASP A 35 -7.88 1.06 15.03
N SER A 36 -8.36 0.44 16.12
CA SER A 36 -7.49 -0.28 17.05
C SER A 36 -6.82 -1.53 16.43
N GLN A 37 -7.48 -2.20 15.47
CA GLN A 37 -6.88 -3.30 14.73
C GLN A 37 -5.85 -2.82 13.70
N ALA A 38 -6.13 -1.71 13.02
CA ALA A 38 -5.20 -1.09 12.08
C ALA A 38 -3.91 -0.63 12.79
N ASP A 39 -4.03 0.04 13.94
CA ASP A 39 -2.91 0.46 14.77
C ASP A 39 -2.10 -0.74 15.25
N SER A 40 -2.77 -1.78 15.79
CA SER A 40 -2.09 -3.00 16.23
C SER A 40 -1.35 -3.72 15.10
N GLN A 41 -1.87 -3.67 13.87
CA GLN A 41 -1.23 -4.26 12.72
C GLN A 41 -0.02 -3.45 12.25
N ALA A 42 -0.15 -2.12 12.20
CA ALA A 42 0.95 -1.23 11.85
C ALA A 42 2.11 -1.37 12.85
N ASP A 43 1.81 -1.46 14.14
CA ASP A 43 2.80 -1.70 15.21
C ASP A 43 3.50 -3.06 15.05
N SER A 44 2.73 -4.11 14.79
CA SER A 44 3.28 -5.45 14.54
C SER A 44 4.20 -5.47 13.31
N GLN A 45 3.80 -4.78 12.24
CA GLN A 45 4.64 -4.67 11.04
C GLN A 45 5.91 -3.86 11.30
N LEU A 46 5.81 -2.77 12.08
CA LEU A 46 6.98 -1.97 12.45
C LEU A 46 7.94 -2.76 13.34
N ALA A 47 7.42 -3.59 14.26
CA ALA A 47 8.24 -4.53 15.04
C ALA A 47 8.96 -5.54 14.13
N LEU A 48 8.28 -6.08 13.12
CA LEU A 48 8.88 -6.96 12.11
C LEU A 48 10.04 -6.29 11.37
N VAL A 49 9.83 -5.06 10.88
CA VAL A 49 10.86 -4.30 10.15
C VAL A 49 12.03 -3.97 11.06
N ARG A 50 11.77 -3.59 12.32
CA ARG A 50 12.82 -3.34 13.31
C ARG A 50 13.65 -4.59 13.57
N SER A 51 13.03 -5.75 13.74
CA SER A 51 13.73 -7.02 13.92
C SER A 51 14.57 -7.40 12.70
N LEU A 52 14.14 -7.07 11.49
CA LEU A 52 14.91 -7.29 10.28
C LEU A 52 16.11 -6.34 10.12
N GLN A 53 16.26 -5.30 10.93
CA GLN A 53 17.50 -4.50 10.93
C GLN A 53 18.68 -5.21 11.60
N ASP A 54 18.46 -6.36 12.24
CA ASP A 54 19.53 -7.21 12.79
C ASP A 54 20.21 -8.01 11.67
N PRO A 55 21.52 -7.81 11.39
CA PRO A 55 22.27 -8.52 10.36
C PRO A 55 22.22 -10.06 10.50
N ALA A 56 22.04 -10.58 11.72
CA ALA A 56 21.96 -12.02 11.97
C ALA A 56 20.69 -12.68 11.41
N ARG A 57 19.71 -11.90 10.93
CA ARG A 57 18.45 -12.41 10.35
C ARG A 57 18.56 -12.80 8.89
N TYR A 58 19.70 -12.54 8.25
CA TYR A 58 19.89 -12.78 6.82
C TYR A 58 20.68 -14.07 6.56
N PRO A 59 20.30 -14.84 5.52
CA PRO A 59 20.98 -16.09 5.17
C PRO A 59 22.30 -15.89 4.40
N HIS A 60 22.78 -14.66 4.30
CA HIS A 60 24.02 -14.26 3.65
C HIS A 60 24.77 -13.30 4.58
N PRO A 61 26.09 -13.07 4.35
CA PRO A 61 26.83 -12.07 5.11
C PRO A 61 26.18 -10.69 4.98
N VAL A 62 25.97 -10.04 6.12
CA VAL A 62 25.48 -8.67 6.25
C VAL A 62 26.27 -8.02 7.38
N GLU A 63 26.85 -6.85 7.12
CA GLU A 63 27.58 -6.07 8.13
C GLU A 63 26.65 -5.06 8.80
N GLU A 64 25.82 -4.39 8.00
CA GLU A 64 24.87 -3.37 8.42
C GLU A 64 23.59 -3.48 7.60
N VAL A 65 22.47 -3.10 8.21
CA VAL A 65 21.19 -2.96 7.52
C VAL A 65 20.77 -1.49 7.54
N THR A 66 20.62 -0.88 6.37
CA THR A 66 20.05 0.48 6.26
C THR A 66 18.56 0.37 5.90
N LEU A 67 17.71 0.98 6.71
CA LEU A 67 16.28 1.10 6.45
C LEU A 67 15.99 2.39 5.68
N LEU A 68 15.43 2.27 4.48
CA LEU A 68 14.83 3.37 3.75
C LEU A 68 13.31 3.27 3.80
N GLU A 69 12.66 4.40 4.08
CA GLU A 69 11.22 4.46 4.20
C GLU A 69 10.62 5.33 3.09
N THR A 70 9.62 4.78 2.40
CA THR A 70 8.80 5.50 1.42
C THR A 70 7.38 5.64 1.96
N HIS A 71 6.52 6.36 1.24
CA HIS A 71 5.10 6.49 1.60
C HIS A 71 4.39 5.13 1.75
N ILE A 72 4.76 4.11 0.97
CA ILE A 72 4.01 2.83 0.89
C ILE A 72 4.89 1.58 1.10
N SER A 73 6.17 1.74 1.43
CA SER A 73 7.10 0.61 1.54
C SER A 73 8.28 0.92 2.45
N TYR A 74 8.77 -0.12 3.11
CA TYR A 74 10.09 -0.17 3.74
C TYR A 74 11.07 -0.87 2.79
N VAL A 75 12.30 -0.40 2.71
CA VAL A 75 13.38 -1.02 1.93
C VAL A 75 14.58 -1.25 2.83
N LEU A 76 14.94 -2.50 3.05
CA LEU A 76 16.10 -2.91 3.85
C LEU A 76 17.27 -3.19 2.91
N LEU A 77 18.32 -2.38 3.01
CA LEU A 77 19.57 -2.52 2.28
C LEU A 77 20.56 -3.32 3.12
N THR A 78 21.22 -4.31 2.54
CA THR A 78 22.09 -5.27 3.23
C THR A 78 23.50 -5.36 2.64
N GLY A 79 23.83 -4.48 1.70
CA GLY A 79 25.08 -4.44 0.94
C GLY A 79 25.08 -5.33 -0.31
N ILE A 80 24.39 -6.49 -0.27
CA ILE A 80 24.28 -7.41 -1.42
C ILE A 80 22.86 -7.38 -2.00
N PHE A 81 21.85 -7.47 -1.14
CA PHE A 81 20.45 -7.53 -1.54
C PHE A 81 19.65 -6.39 -0.90
N ALA A 82 18.61 -5.95 -1.60
CA ALA A 82 17.58 -5.08 -1.07
C ALA A 82 16.29 -5.86 -0.89
N TYR A 83 15.60 -5.64 0.23
CA TYR A 83 14.32 -6.27 0.54
C TYR A 83 13.26 -5.21 0.71
N LYS A 84 12.28 -5.20 -0.19
CA LYS A 84 11.19 -4.21 -0.18
C LYS A 84 9.90 -4.83 0.35
N ILE A 85 9.40 -4.28 1.45
CA ILE A 85 8.19 -4.70 2.16
C ILE A 85 7.13 -3.61 1.99
N LYS A 86 5.90 -3.98 1.63
CA LYS A 86 4.78 -3.04 1.52
C LYS A 86 4.27 -2.65 2.90
N LYS A 87 4.04 -1.36 3.15
CA LYS A 87 3.43 -0.90 4.39
C LYS A 87 1.98 -1.35 4.50
N ALA A 88 1.53 -1.74 5.69
CA ALA A 88 0.14 -2.05 5.98
C ALA A 88 -0.65 -0.75 6.15
N VAL A 89 -1.00 -0.10 5.04
CA VAL A 89 -1.71 1.18 5.00
C VAL A 89 -2.85 1.14 4.00
N ASP A 90 -3.88 1.95 4.22
CA ASP A 90 -4.89 2.31 3.23
C ASP A 90 -4.80 3.80 2.93
N LEU A 91 -4.55 4.13 1.66
CA LEU A 91 -4.48 5.52 1.16
C LEU A 91 -5.72 5.90 0.32
N GLY A 92 -6.77 5.08 0.33
CA GLY A 92 -8.00 5.26 -0.42
C GLY A 92 -7.89 4.90 -1.91
N PHE A 93 -6.75 5.22 -2.55
CA PHE A 93 -6.43 4.77 -3.91
C PHE A 93 -5.57 3.50 -3.92
N LEU A 94 -5.11 3.06 -2.75
CA LEU A 94 -4.21 1.93 -2.56
C LEU A 94 -4.46 1.33 -1.17
N ASP A 95 -4.94 0.09 -1.15
CA ASP A 95 -5.15 -0.67 0.09
C ASP A 95 -4.12 -1.79 0.19
N PHE A 96 -3.24 -1.71 1.18
CA PHE A 96 -2.28 -2.74 1.56
C PHE A 96 -2.53 -3.27 2.98
N THR A 97 -3.68 -2.99 3.58
CA THR A 97 -4.02 -3.46 4.93
C THR A 97 -4.04 -4.98 4.98
N ARG A 98 -4.53 -5.64 3.94
CA ARG A 98 -4.57 -7.10 3.88
C ARG A 98 -3.25 -7.72 3.43
N LEU A 99 -2.82 -8.77 4.13
CA LEU A 99 -1.62 -9.52 3.80
C LEU A 99 -1.66 -10.11 2.38
N GLU A 100 -2.82 -10.62 1.95
CA GLU A 100 -2.99 -11.15 0.59
C GLU A 100 -2.77 -10.06 -0.47
N GLN A 101 -3.18 -8.83 -0.17
CA GLN A 101 -3.04 -7.70 -1.06
C GLN A 101 -1.56 -7.28 -1.16
N ARG A 102 -0.82 -7.28 -0.04
CA ARG A 102 0.63 -7.07 -0.05
C ARG A 102 1.36 -8.15 -0.84
N ARG A 103 0.99 -9.43 -0.68
CA ARG A 103 1.52 -10.53 -1.49
C ARG A 103 1.26 -10.31 -2.98
N PHE A 104 0.02 -10.00 -3.34
CA PHE A 104 -0.38 -9.74 -4.72
C PHE A 104 0.44 -8.60 -5.34
N TYR A 105 0.56 -7.47 -4.65
CA TYR A 105 1.31 -6.33 -5.17
C TYR A 105 2.83 -6.52 -5.16
N CYS A 106 3.39 -7.37 -4.29
CA CYS A 106 4.78 -7.80 -4.44
C CYS A 106 4.98 -8.61 -5.72
N ALA A 107 4.05 -9.52 -6.03
CA ALA A 107 4.08 -10.30 -7.27
C ALA A 107 3.90 -9.41 -8.51
N GLU A 108 3.01 -8.42 -8.46
CA GLU A 108 2.83 -7.47 -9.55
C GLU A 108 4.05 -6.56 -9.73
N GLU A 109 4.64 -6.07 -8.65
CA GLU A 109 5.90 -5.30 -8.73
C GLU A 109 7.00 -6.11 -9.41
N PHE A 110 7.20 -7.35 -8.96
CA PHE A 110 8.17 -8.26 -9.58
C PHE A 110 7.85 -8.50 -11.06
N ARG A 111 6.61 -8.89 -11.39
CA ARG A 111 6.17 -9.17 -12.76
C ARG A 111 6.36 -7.98 -13.69
N LEU A 112 6.05 -6.77 -13.22
CA LEU A 112 6.12 -5.55 -14.03
C LEU A 112 7.57 -5.07 -14.19
N ASN A 113 8.35 -5.03 -13.12
CA ASN A 113 9.68 -4.43 -13.15
C ASN A 113 10.73 -5.37 -13.76
N CYS A 114 10.55 -6.69 -13.67
CA CYS A 114 11.39 -7.67 -14.38
C CYS A 114 11.41 -7.49 -15.91
N ARG A 115 10.42 -6.78 -16.48
CA ARG A 115 10.39 -6.51 -17.93
C ARG A 115 11.48 -5.52 -18.37
N LEU A 116 11.94 -4.68 -17.45
CA LEU A 116 12.96 -3.67 -17.71
C LEU A 116 14.32 -4.06 -17.14
N VAL A 117 14.36 -4.69 -15.96
CA VAL A 117 15.60 -5.00 -15.24
C VAL A 117 15.52 -6.40 -14.58
N PRO A 118 15.43 -7.49 -15.36
CA PRO A 118 15.24 -8.84 -14.83
C PRO A 118 16.38 -9.33 -13.93
N GLU A 119 17.60 -8.82 -14.11
CA GLU A 119 18.75 -9.14 -13.27
C GLU A 119 18.69 -8.50 -11.88
N LEU A 120 17.95 -7.40 -11.72
CA LEU A 120 17.85 -6.68 -10.45
C LEU A 120 16.74 -7.25 -9.57
N TYR A 121 15.64 -7.71 -10.15
CA TYR A 121 14.52 -8.30 -9.43
C TYR A 121 14.68 -9.81 -9.38
N LEU A 122 14.92 -10.37 -8.19
CA LEU A 122 15.31 -11.78 -8.05
C LEU A 122 14.13 -12.69 -7.75
N SER A 123 13.30 -12.32 -6.78
CA SER A 123 12.11 -13.10 -6.40
C SER A 123 11.17 -12.32 -5.49
N VAL A 124 9.95 -12.82 -5.34
CA VAL A 124 9.10 -12.50 -4.19
C VAL A 124 9.31 -13.57 -3.13
N ILE A 125 9.64 -13.16 -1.91
CA ILE A 125 9.90 -14.07 -0.80
C ILE A 125 8.90 -13.89 0.34
N PRO A 126 8.52 -14.98 1.01
CA PRO A 126 7.78 -14.94 2.26
C PRO A 126 8.70 -14.51 3.41
N ILE A 127 8.10 -13.99 4.47
CA ILE A 127 8.72 -13.79 5.78
C ILE A 127 7.91 -14.63 6.77
N TYR A 128 8.59 -15.49 7.53
CA TYR A 128 8.00 -16.41 8.49
C TYR A 128 8.32 -16.01 9.93
N GLY A 129 7.75 -16.77 10.89
CA GLY A 129 8.06 -16.62 12.31
C GLY A 129 7.09 -15.67 12.99
N THR A 130 7.62 -14.78 13.81
CA THR A 130 6.88 -13.70 14.46
C THR A 130 7.51 -12.35 14.10
N ALA A 131 6.84 -11.25 14.42
CA ALA A 131 7.40 -9.91 14.25
C ALA A 131 8.73 -9.72 15.00
N ASP A 132 8.90 -10.34 16.18
CA ASP A 132 10.14 -10.25 16.98
C ASP A 132 11.25 -11.21 16.53
N ALA A 133 10.89 -12.25 15.77
CA ALA A 133 11.82 -13.25 15.28
C ALA A 133 11.51 -13.65 13.83
N PRO A 134 11.61 -12.69 12.88
CA PRO A 134 11.29 -12.95 11.50
C PRO A 134 12.37 -13.82 10.85
N ARG A 135 11.97 -14.66 9.91
CA ARG A 135 12.86 -15.48 9.08
C ARG A 135 12.51 -15.33 7.61
N LEU A 136 13.48 -14.91 6.81
CA LEU A 136 13.32 -14.77 5.36
C LEU A 136 13.24 -16.15 4.70
N GLY A 137 12.29 -16.31 3.78
CA GLY A 137 12.29 -17.43 2.84
C GLY A 137 13.43 -17.32 1.83
N ASN A 138 13.70 -18.42 1.13
CA ASN A 138 14.75 -18.50 0.13
C ASN A 138 14.24 -18.26 -1.31
N GLY A 139 12.93 -18.10 -1.51
CA GLY A 139 12.31 -17.87 -2.82
C GLY A 139 12.28 -19.10 -3.73
N SER A 140 12.70 -20.26 -3.21
CA SER A 140 12.67 -21.56 -3.90
C SER A 140 11.53 -22.45 -3.40
N GLU A 141 10.74 -21.95 -2.45
CA GLU A 141 9.60 -22.67 -1.91
C GLU A 141 8.46 -22.77 -2.95
N PRO A 142 7.73 -23.89 -3.02
CA PRO A 142 6.64 -24.06 -3.99
C PRO A 142 5.56 -22.99 -3.84
N ALA A 143 5.14 -22.38 -4.95
CA ALA A 143 4.24 -21.22 -5.00
C ALA A 143 2.86 -21.39 -4.29
N GLY A 144 2.48 -22.63 -3.94
CA GLY A 144 1.19 -22.96 -3.37
C GLY A 144 1.09 -22.99 -1.84
N ASP A 145 2.21 -23.10 -1.10
CA ASP A 145 2.16 -23.59 0.29
C ASP A 145 2.86 -22.69 1.32
N ILE A 146 2.91 -21.39 1.04
CA ILE A 146 3.69 -20.48 1.85
C ILE A 146 2.83 -19.37 2.43
N GLN A 147 2.28 -19.63 3.60
CA GLN A 147 1.63 -18.61 4.41
C GLN A 147 2.68 -17.94 5.30
N GLY A 148 3.37 -16.94 4.73
CA GLY A 148 4.22 -16.04 5.51
C GLY A 148 3.38 -15.11 6.39
N ILE A 149 4.01 -14.51 7.40
CA ILE A 149 3.45 -13.39 8.17
C ILE A 149 3.58 -12.06 7.43
N GLU A 150 4.49 -11.98 6.44
CA GLU A 150 4.69 -10.84 5.54
C GLU A 150 5.38 -11.30 4.24
N TYR A 151 5.46 -10.43 3.23
CA TYR A 151 6.15 -10.68 1.97
C TYR A 151 7.10 -9.54 1.60
N ALA A 152 8.18 -9.88 0.89
CA ALA A 152 9.13 -8.91 0.36
C ALA A 152 9.47 -9.20 -1.10
N VAL A 153 9.75 -8.15 -1.86
CA VAL A 153 10.46 -8.27 -3.15
C VAL A 153 11.96 -8.26 -2.84
N LYS A 154 12.65 -9.36 -3.18
CA LYS A 154 14.10 -9.48 -3.07
C LYS A 154 14.75 -9.00 -4.36
N MET A 155 15.68 -8.07 -4.22
CA MET A 155 16.38 -7.43 -5.34
C MET A 155 17.89 -7.43 -5.09
N LEU A 156 18.69 -7.26 -6.13
CA LEU A 156 20.08 -6.84 -5.96
C LEU A 156 20.11 -5.41 -5.45
N GLU A 157 20.91 -5.18 -4.41
CA GLU A 157 21.21 -3.82 -4.00
C GLU A 157 22.17 -3.19 -5.01
N PHE A 158 21.87 -1.96 -5.40
CA PHE A 158 22.75 -1.15 -6.22
C PHE A 158 23.24 0.05 -5.41
N ARG A 159 24.41 0.57 -5.81
CA ARG A 159 25.05 1.69 -5.08
C ARG A 159 24.12 2.89 -5.06
N GLN A 160 23.85 3.42 -3.88
CA GLN A 160 22.98 4.59 -3.74
C GLN A 160 23.56 5.82 -4.47
N SER A 161 24.89 5.93 -4.58
CA SER A 161 25.54 6.96 -5.38
C SER A 161 25.30 6.84 -6.89
N ALA A 162 24.83 5.69 -7.38
CA ALA A 162 24.52 5.48 -8.80
C ALA A 162 23.10 5.94 -9.17
N LEU A 163 22.27 6.31 -8.20
CA LEU A 163 20.96 6.91 -8.46
C LEU A 163 21.11 8.20 -9.27
N LEU A 164 20.18 8.45 -10.19
CA LEU A 164 20.27 9.57 -11.12
C LEU A 164 20.20 10.94 -10.43
N ASP A 165 19.45 11.06 -9.33
CA ASP A 165 19.39 12.28 -8.51
C ASP A 165 20.76 12.58 -7.86
N GLN A 166 21.42 11.55 -7.32
CA GLN A 166 22.75 11.67 -6.72
C GLN A 166 23.82 12.02 -7.76
N ARG A 167 23.81 11.33 -8.91
CA ARG A 167 24.72 11.63 -10.02
C ARG A 167 24.48 13.02 -10.60
N LEU A 168 23.23 13.46 -10.70
CA LEU A 168 22.89 14.81 -11.15
C LEU A 168 23.42 15.86 -10.16
N ALA A 169 23.20 15.67 -8.86
CA ALA A 169 23.70 16.58 -7.83
C ALA A 169 25.24 16.68 -7.81
N GLN A 170 25.93 15.60 -8.19
CA GLN A 170 27.40 15.54 -8.30
C GLN A 170 27.93 16.03 -9.67
N GLY A 171 27.06 16.36 -10.62
CA GLY A 171 27.47 16.76 -11.98
C GLY A 171 28.02 15.60 -12.83
N GLU A 172 27.73 14.36 -12.44
CA GLU A 172 28.22 13.14 -13.10
C GLU A 172 27.21 12.56 -14.11
N LEU A 173 25.98 13.09 -14.15
CA LEU A 173 24.96 12.66 -15.10
C LEU A 173 25.12 13.40 -16.43
N ARG A 174 25.41 12.67 -17.51
CA ARG A 174 25.64 13.25 -18.84
C ARG A 174 24.37 13.26 -19.68
N SER A 175 24.29 14.19 -20.63
CA SER A 175 23.16 14.30 -21.55
C SER A 175 22.94 13.02 -22.37
N GLU A 176 24.00 12.34 -22.79
CA GLU A 176 23.89 11.10 -23.58
C GLU A 176 23.22 9.97 -22.80
N GLU A 177 23.34 9.96 -21.46
CA GLU A 177 22.69 8.98 -20.60
C GLU A 177 21.18 9.28 -20.46
N ILE A 178 20.81 10.57 -20.44
CA ILE A 178 19.41 11.00 -20.44
C ILE A 178 18.74 10.67 -21.77
N ASP A 179 19.43 10.88 -22.89
CA ASP A 179 18.94 10.52 -24.22
C ASP A 179 18.74 9.00 -24.35
N ALA A 180 19.71 8.21 -23.90
CA ALA A 180 19.62 6.75 -23.90
C ALA A 180 18.44 6.24 -23.05
N LEU A 181 18.24 6.80 -21.85
CA LEU A 181 17.10 6.47 -21.00
C LEU A 181 15.76 6.83 -21.69
N SER A 182 15.70 7.99 -22.33
CA SER A 182 14.50 8.46 -23.02
C SER A 182 14.11 7.54 -24.18
N VAL A 183 15.09 7.09 -24.98
CA VAL A 183 14.88 6.11 -26.05
C VAL A 183 14.36 4.79 -25.47
N GLN A 184 14.99 4.28 -24.41
CA GLN A 184 14.57 3.01 -23.78
C GLN A 184 13.12 3.08 -23.26
N ILE A 185 12.73 4.19 -22.61
CA ILE A 185 11.35 4.39 -22.12
C ILE A 185 10.36 4.45 -23.31
N ALA A 186 10.70 5.19 -24.37
CA ALA A 186 9.86 5.31 -25.55
C ALA A 186 9.65 3.95 -26.24
N GLU A 187 10.73 3.18 -26.42
CA GLU A 187 10.68 1.83 -26.99
C GLU A 187 9.85 0.87 -26.13
N PHE A 188 10.02 0.93 -24.80
CA PHE A 188 9.22 0.13 -23.88
C PHE A 188 7.73 0.45 -24.02
N HIS A 189 7.35 1.73 -23.93
CA HIS A 189 5.96 2.17 -24.09
C HIS A 189 5.37 1.85 -25.47
N ALA A 190 6.18 1.78 -26.52
CA ALA A 190 5.71 1.39 -27.84
C ALA A 190 5.27 -0.09 -27.89
N GLN A 191 5.90 -0.95 -27.09
CA GLN A 191 5.72 -2.41 -27.08
C GLN A 191 4.75 -2.93 -26.02
N VAL A 192 4.48 -2.17 -24.96
CA VAL A 192 3.57 -2.60 -23.90
C VAL A 192 2.12 -2.71 -24.39
N ALA A 193 1.34 -3.60 -23.77
CA ALA A 193 -0.09 -3.69 -24.04
C ALA A 193 -0.77 -2.34 -23.77
N ARG A 194 -1.60 -1.89 -24.71
CA ARG A 194 -2.34 -0.63 -24.63
C ARG A 194 -3.76 -0.91 -24.19
N ALA A 195 -4.28 -0.08 -23.30
CA ALA A 195 -5.71 -0.09 -23.02
C ALA A 195 -6.49 0.24 -24.30
N GLY A 196 -7.59 -0.48 -24.56
CA GLY A 196 -8.44 -0.21 -25.72
C GLY A 196 -9.10 1.17 -25.63
N ALA A 197 -9.46 1.76 -26.76
CA ALA A 197 -10.03 3.11 -26.81
C ALA A 197 -11.34 3.30 -26.02
N GLY A 198 -12.05 2.21 -25.72
CA GLY A 198 -13.27 2.22 -24.88
C GLY A 198 -13.00 1.95 -23.39
N SER A 199 -11.73 1.88 -22.97
CA SER A 199 -11.36 1.73 -21.57
C SER A 199 -11.56 3.04 -20.81
N GLU A 200 -11.92 2.92 -19.54
CA GLU A 200 -12.01 4.06 -18.61
C GLU A 200 -10.63 4.64 -18.25
N TYR A 201 -9.54 3.90 -18.51
CA TYR A 201 -8.18 4.33 -18.23
C TYR A 201 -7.79 5.57 -19.06
N GLY A 202 -7.23 6.57 -18.38
CA GLY A 202 -6.76 7.81 -19.01
C GLY A 202 -7.87 8.82 -19.34
N THR A 203 -9.14 8.53 -19.03
CA THR A 203 -10.21 9.54 -19.13
C THR A 203 -9.99 10.66 -18.09
N PRO A 204 -10.35 11.93 -18.38
CA PRO A 204 -10.23 13.01 -17.41
C PRO A 204 -10.91 12.71 -16.08
N ALA A 205 -12.07 12.05 -16.12
CA ALA A 205 -12.82 11.65 -14.93
C ALA A 205 -12.06 10.61 -14.10
N ALA A 206 -11.49 9.56 -14.72
CA ALA A 206 -10.71 8.56 -14.00
C ALA A 206 -9.42 9.13 -13.41
N VAL A 207 -8.70 9.97 -14.17
CA VAL A 207 -7.50 10.65 -13.67
C VAL A 207 -7.85 11.58 -12.51
N TRP A 208 -8.92 12.37 -12.63
CA TRP A 208 -9.39 13.24 -11.57
C TRP A 208 -9.82 12.45 -10.32
N ALA A 209 -10.49 11.31 -10.48
CA ALA A 209 -10.91 10.48 -9.36
C ALA A 209 -9.71 10.00 -8.52
N LEU A 210 -8.62 9.57 -9.17
CA LEU A 210 -7.38 9.19 -8.49
C LEU A 210 -6.73 10.37 -7.77
N VAL A 211 -6.67 11.53 -8.43
CA VAL A 211 -6.12 12.76 -7.82
C VAL A 211 -6.96 13.18 -6.61
N ALA A 212 -8.29 13.21 -6.75
CA ALA A 212 -9.24 13.60 -5.71
C ALA A 212 -9.16 12.71 -4.46
N GLN A 213 -8.86 11.41 -4.63
CA GLN A 213 -8.70 10.48 -3.50
C GLN A 213 -7.55 10.89 -2.56
N ASN A 214 -6.48 11.50 -3.06
CA ASN A 214 -5.38 12.00 -2.21
C ASN A 214 -5.81 13.10 -1.23
N PHE A 215 -6.91 13.81 -1.50
CA PHE A 215 -7.36 14.92 -0.66
C PHE A 215 -8.34 14.49 0.42
N LYS A 216 -8.96 13.30 0.32
CA LYS A 216 -9.91 12.81 1.34
C LYS A 216 -9.26 12.67 2.73
N PRO A 217 -8.06 12.06 2.87
CA PRO A 217 -7.39 11.97 4.17
C PRO A 217 -7.00 13.34 4.74
N LEU A 218 -6.63 14.29 3.89
CA LEU A 218 -6.28 15.66 4.32
C LEU A 218 -7.48 16.42 4.88
N GLN A 219 -8.69 16.16 4.37
CA GLN A 219 -9.93 16.78 4.88
C GLN A 219 -10.33 16.21 6.24
N ALA A 220 -10.17 14.89 6.43
CA ALA A 220 -10.46 14.25 7.72
C ALA A 220 -9.51 14.72 8.83
N GLY A 221 -8.21 14.93 8.52
CA GLY A 221 -7.23 15.43 9.49
C GLY A 221 -7.35 16.91 9.84
N THR A 222 -8.13 17.71 9.10
CA THR A 222 -8.35 19.13 9.41
C THR A 222 -9.51 19.40 10.37
N ASP A 223 -10.36 18.40 10.64
CA ASP A 223 -11.44 18.53 11.62
C ASP A 223 -10.95 18.29 13.06
N ASP A 224 -9.73 17.77 13.23
CA ASP A 224 -9.03 17.67 14.52
C ASP A 224 -8.34 19.01 14.86
N ALA A 225 -9.17 20.04 15.06
CA ALA A 225 -8.75 21.40 15.41
C ALA A 225 -8.18 21.53 16.84
N ASN A 226 -7.52 20.50 17.38
CA ASN A 226 -6.85 20.53 18.68
C ASN A 226 -5.33 20.47 18.63
N ASP A 227 -4.70 20.29 17.46
CA ASP A 227 -3.22 20.26 17.37
C ASP A 227 -2.60 21.63 17.06
N ARG A 228 -3.03 22.67 17.78
CA ARG A 228 -2.30 23.96 17.84
C ARG A 228 -1.41 23.98 19.08
N GLY A 229 -0.40 23.12 19.06
CA GLY A 229 0.57 22.93 20.13
C GLY A 229 2.03 23.22 19.72
N TYR A 230 2.28 24.17 18.81
CA TYR A 230 3.62 24.73 18.64
C TYR A 230 3.61 26.19 19.09
N THR A 231 4.11 26.42 20.30
CA THR A 231 4.52 27.75 20.77
C THR A 231 5.96 27.99 20.32
N GLU A 232 6.22 29.24 19.95
CA GLU A 232 7.48 29.79 19.40
C GLU A 232 8.72 29.54 20.26
#